data_AF-A0A212C838-F1
#
_entry.id   AF-A0A212C838-F1
#
_cell.length_a   1.000
_cell.length_b   1.000
_cell.length_c   1.000
_cell.angle_alpha   90.00
_cell.angle_beta   90.00
_cell.angle_gamma   90.00
#
_symmetry.space_group_name_H-M   'P 1'
#
loop_
_entity.id
_entity.type
_entity.pdbx_description
1 polymer ?
#
loop_
_entity_poly.entity_id
_entity_poly.type
_entity_poly.pdbx_seq_one_letter_code
_entity_poly.pdbx_strand_id
1 'polypeptide(L)' 'LMFNTGIGQHILKNPLIVNSIIDKAALRPTDVVLEVGPGTGNMTVKLLEKAKKVERI' A
#
# COMPACT_ATOMS: atom_id res chain seq x y z
N LEU A 1 -13.02 13.03 -5.48
CA LEU A 1 -12.74 11.70 -6.09
C LEU A 1 -14.04 10.90 -6.07
N MET A 2 -14.52 10.46 -7.23
CA MET A 2 -15.59 9.47 -7.31
C MET A 2 -14.97 8.09 -7.09
N PHE A 3 -15.43 7.38 -6.06
CA PHE A 3 -14.93 6.05 -5.70
C PHE A 3 -15.93 5.00 -6.15
N ASN A 4 -15.46 3.98 -6.86
CA ASN A 4 -16.33 2.96 -7.42
C ASN A 4 -16.63 1.90 -6.35
N THR A 5 -17.71 2.06 -5.59
CA THR A 5 -18.11 1.12 -4.53
C THR A 5 -18.70 -0.19 -5.06
N GLY A 6 -18.99 -0.28 -6.36
CA GLY A 6 -19.52 -1.48 -7.01
C GLY A 6 -18.54 -2.64 -7.15
N ILE A 7 -17.25 -2.43 -6.88
CA ILE A 7 -16.17 -3.43 -6.97
C ILE A 7 -15.65 -3.89 -5.59
N GLY A 8 -16.33 -3.54 -4.49
CA GLY A 8 -15.95 -4.00 -3.15
C GLY A 8 -14.71 -3.30 -2.56
N GLN A 9 -14.34 -2.12 -3.06
CA GLN A 9 -13.17 -1.38 -2.58
C GLN A 9 -13.44 -0.75 -1.20
N HIS A 10 -12.94 -1.37 -0.14
CA HIS A 10 -13.00 -0.83 1.22
C HIS A 10 -11.78 0.07 1.48
N ILE A 11 -12.01 1.38 1.61
CA ILE A 11 -10.91 2.34 1.75
C ILE A 11 -10.32 2.26 3.17
N LEU A 12 -9.07 1.83 3.25
CA LEU A 12 -8.28 1.88 4.47
C LEU A 12 -7.83 3.33 4.74
N LYS A 13 -8.59 4.06 5.56
CA LYS A 13 -8.32 5.48 5.89
C LYS A 13 -7.46 5.69 7.14
N ASN A 14 -7.32 4.67 7.99
CA ASN A 14 -6.59 4.82 9.26
C ASN A 14 -5.07 4.66 9.02
N PRO A 15 -4.27 5.74 9.19
CA PRO A 15 -2.83 5.68 8.96
C PRO A 15 -2.10 4.73 9.93
N LEU A 16 -2.64 4.50 11.13
CA LEU A 16 -2.04 3.57 12.10
C LEU A 16 -2.11 2.12 11.63
N ILE A 17 -3.22 1.74 10.98
CA ILE A 17 -3.37 0.39 10.42
C ILE A 17 -2.43 0.20 9.24
N VAL A 18 -2.29 1.20 8.36
CA VAL A 18 -1.32 1.17 7.25
C VAL A 18 0.10 0.95 7.77
N ASN A 19 0.53 1.75 8.75
CA ASN A 19 1.86 1.60 9.34
C ASN A 19 2.04 0.21 9.97
N SER A 20 1.04 -0.27 10.72
CA SER A 20 1.10 -1.59 11.34
C SER A 20 1.22 -2.73 10.31
N ILE A 21 0.55 -2.62 9.16
CA ILE A 21 0.69 -3.59 8.05
C ILE A 21 2.13 -3.58 7.52
N ILE A 22 2.68 -2.40 7.25
CA ILE A 22 4.03 -2.25 6.71
C ILE A 22 5.09 -2.72 7.69
N ASP A 23 4.92 -2.45 8.99
CA ASP A 23 5.84 -2.91 10.02
C ASP A 23 5.81 -4.43 10.18
N LYS A 24 4.61 -5.04 10.13
CA LYS A 24 4.45 -6.50 10.15
C LYS A 24 4.96 -7.18 8.89
N ALA A 25 4.99 -6.48 7.77
CA ALA A 25 5.52 -7.00 6.51
C ALA A 25 7.05 -7.19 6.52
N ALA A 26 7.74 -6.65 7.54
CA ALA A 26 9.18 -6.83 7.76
C ALA A 26 10.04 -6.60 6.49
N LEU A 27 9.65 -5.59 5.70
CA LEU A 27 10.30 -5.27 4.42
C LEU A 27 11.76 -4.89 4.63
N ARG A 28 12.62 -5.39 3.76
CA ARG A 28 14.04 -5.04 3.69
C ARG A 28 14.29 -4.11 2.50
N PRO A 29 15.36 -3.28 2.57
CA PRO A 29 15.73 -2.39 1.47
C PRO A 29 16.09 -3.08 0.16
N THR A 30 16.24 -4.41 0.15
CA THR A 30 16.50 -5.21 -1.06
C THR A 30 15.25 -5.78 -1.69
N ASP A 31 14.11 -5.74 -0.99
CA ASP A 31 12.90 -6.41 -1.43
C ASP A 31 12.20 -5.61 -2.54
N VAL A 32 11.50 -6.34 -3.43
CA VAL A 32 10.65 -5.80 -4.49
C VAL A 32 9.21 -6.13 -4.14
N VAL A 33 8.35 -5.11 -4.08
CA VAL A 33 6.96 -5.24 -3.64
C VAL A 33 6.03 -5.08 -4.84
N LEU A 34 5.02 -5.95 -4.95
CA LEU A 34 3.92 -5.79 -5.89
C LEU A 34 2.65 -5.38 -5.14
N GLU A 35 2.15 -4.19 -5.41
CA GLU A 35 0.92 -3.65 -4.85
C GLU A 35 -0.26 -3.90 -5.80
N VAL A 36 -1.30 -4.57 -5.31
CA VAL A 36 -2.53 -4.83 -6.07
C VAL A 36 -3.59 -3.80 -5.66
N GLY A 37 -4.10 -3.03 -6.62
CA GLY A 37 -5.14 -2.03 -6.36
C GLY A 37 -4.65 -0.82 -5.54
N PRO A 38 -3.66 -0.06 -6.04
CA PRO A 38 -2.99 1.02 -5.29
C PRO A 38 -3.90 2.19 -4.87
N GLY A 39 -5.11 2.28 -5.44
CA GLY A 39 -6.09 3.32 -5.10
C GLY A 39 -5.50 4.72 -5.23
N THR A 40 -5.47 5.47 -4.13
CA THR A 40 -4.92 6.84 -4.06
C THR A 40 -3.42 6.90 -3.74
N GLY A 41 -2.74 5.77 -3.56
CA GLY A 41 -1.28 5.72 -3.35
C GLY A 41 -0.79 5.92 -1.91
N ASN A 42 -1.68 5.92 -0.91
CA ASN A 42 -1.30 6.08 0.50
C ASN A 42 -0.39 4.94 1.01
N MET A 43 -0.57 3.73 0.48
CA MET A 43 0.30 2.58 0.78
C MET A 43 1.58 2.62 -0.06
N THR A 44 1.47 2.93 -1.35
CA THR A 44 2.62 3.01 -2.27
C THR A 44 3.75 3.89 -1.74
N VAL A 45 3.43 5.10 -1.23
CA VAL A 45 4.44 6.04 -0.71
C VAL A 45 5.23 5.43 0.46
N LYS A 46 4.54 4.77 1.39
CA LYS A 46 5.17 4.18 2.58
C LYS A 46 5.94 2.91 2.26
N LEU A 47 5.53 2.16 1.24
CA LEU A 47 6.26 0.99 0.77
C LEU A 47 7.59 1.39 0.10
N LEU A 48 7.59 2.48 -0.67
CA LEU A 48 8.80 3.02 -1.32
C LEU A 48 9.85 3.51 -0.32
N GLU A 49 9.44 3.92 0.89
CA GLU A 49 10.39 4.30 1.95
C GLU A 49 11.19 3.11 2.51
N LYS A 50 10.67 1.88 2.38
CA LYS A 50 11.27 0.68 3.00
C LYS A 50 11.79 -0.35 2.00
N ALA A 51 11.22 -0.42 0.80
CA ALA A 51 11.56 -1.41 -0.22
C ALA A 51 12.39 -0.80 -1.35
N LYS A 52 13.15 -1.64 -2.06
CA LYS A 52 13.97 -1.21 -3.20
C LYS A 52 13.13 -0.66 -4.35
N LYS A 53 12.00 -1.33 -4.60
CA LYS A 53 11.14 -1.09 -5.75
C LYS A 53 9.72 -1.53 -5.43
N VAL A 54 8.74 -0.74 -5.86
CA VAL A 54 7.32 -1.06 -5.75
C VAL A 54 6.71 -1.02 -7.15
N GLU A 55 6.16 -2.14 -7.59
CA GLU A 55 5.38 -2.29 -8.82
C GLU A 55 3.89 -2.36 -8.48
N ARG A 56 3.02 -1.94 -9.40
CA ARG A 56 1.57 -1.84 -9.13
C ARG A 56 0.74 -2.43 -10.27
N ILE A 57 -0.35 -3.13 -9.92
CA ILE A 57 -1.36 -3.65 -10.86
C ILE A 57 -2.77 -3.14 -10.54
#